data_AF-A0A7H8LRX4-F1
#
_entry.id   AF-A0A7H8LRX4-F1
#
_cell.length_a   1.000
_cell.length_b   1.000
_cell.length_c   1.000
_cell.angle_alpha   90.00
_cell.angle_beta   90.00
_cell.angle_gamma   90.00
#
_symmetry.space_group_name_H-M   'P 1'
#
loop_
_entity.id
_entity.type
_entity.pdbx_description
1 polymer ?
#
loop_
_entity_poly.entity_id
_entity_poly.type
_entity_poly.pdbx_seq_one_letter_code
_entity_poly.pdbx_strand_id
1 'polypeptide(L)'
;MDLSDATRMILSESAAHPELLRVTREAHDRLARGDRVQHTELGWMLKEAARKNVYPALRTRYGVAAFNEMVLVLGREIDRQAPVPARTR
;
A
#
# COMPACT_ATOMS: atom_id res chain seq x y z
N MET A 1 9.73 8.35 4.18
CA MET A 1 9.11 7.69 3.02
C MET A 1 7.78 8.34 2.72
N ASP A 2 7.48 8.63 1.46
CA ASP A 2 6.16 9.14 1.07
C ASP A 2 5.21 8.02 0.60
N LEU A 3 3.96 8.37 0.25
CA LEU A 3 2.97 7.40 -0.19
C LEU A 3 3.37 6.71 -1.50
N SER A 4 4.02 7.42 -2.42
CA SER A 4 4.48 6.89 -3.70
C SER A 4 5.61 5.87 -3.49
N ASP A 5 6.57 6.17 -2.61
CA ASP A 5 7.63 5.26 -2.21
C ASP A 5 7.07 4.00 -1.56
N ALA A 6 6.11 4.14 -0.65
CA ALA A 6 5.48 3.01 0.02
C ALA A 6 4.74 2.10 -0.98
N THR A 7 4.04 2.68 -1.94
CA THR A 7 3.41 1.92 -3.03
C THR A 7 4.44 1.26 -3.94
N ARG A 8 5.55 1.94 -4.24
CA ARG A 8 6.65 1.40 -5.04
C ARG A 8 7.33 0.19 -4.38
N MET A 9 7.43 0.18 -3.05
CA MET A 9 7.94 -0.99 -2.33
C MET A 9 7.07 -2.22 -2.55
N ILE A 10 5.74 -2.10 -2.41
CA ILE A 10 4.83 -3.22 -2.73
C ILE A 10 5.00 -3.63 -4.20
N LEU A 11 5.15 -2.66 -5.10
CA LEU A 11 5.30 -2.91 -6.53
C LEU A 11 6.53 -3.78 -6.84
N SER A 12 7.66 -3.56 -6.15
CA SER A 12 8.91 -4.28 -6.42
C SER A 12 8.81 -5.78 -6.18
N GLU A 13 7.93 -6.19 -5.25
CA GLU A 13 7.73 -7.58 -4.86
C GLU A 13 6.42 -8.18 -5.43
N SER A 14 5.70 -7.42 -6.26
CA SER A 14 4.42 -7.86 -6.83
C SER A 14 4.54 -8.66 -8.12
N ALA A 15 5.74 -8.81 -8.69
CA ALA A 15 5.93 -9.42 -10.01
C ALA A 15 5.34 -10.84 -10.15
N ALA A 16 5.35 -11.62 -9.06
CA ALA A 16 4.78 -12.98 -9.02
C ALA A 16 3.24 -13.00 -8.88
N HIS A 17 2.59 -11.84 -8.75
CA HIS A 17 1.16 -11.71 -8.44
C HIS A 17 0.51 -10.73 -9.43
N PRO A 18 0.03 -11.20 -10.60
CA PRO A 18 -0.39 -10.33 -11.71
C PRO A 18 -1.45 -9.28 -11.34
N GLU A 19 -2.44 -9.64 -10.52
CA GLU A 19 -3.49 -8.72 -10.09
C GLU A 19 -2.97 -7.64 -9.13
N LEU A 20 -2.16 -8.06 -8.14
CA LEU A 20 -1.50 -7.13 -7.22
C LEU A 20 -0.54 -6.20 -7.97
N LEU A 21 0.23 -6.73 -8.92
CA LEU A 21 1.12 -5.96 -9.78
C LEU A 21 0.36 -4.88 -10.55
N ARG A 22 -0.77 -5.25 -11.17
CA ARG A 22 -1.58 -4.32 -11.97
C ARG A 22 -2.10 -3.17 -11.11
N VAL A 23 -2.75 -3.47 -9.99
CA VAL A 23 -3.35 -2.46 -9.11
C VAL A 23 -2.27 -1.58 -8.46
N THR A 24 -1.18 -2.19 -8.00
CA THR A 24 -0.09 -1.44 -7.35
C THR A 24 0.64 -0.53 -8.34
N ARG A 25 0.82 -0.99 -9.59
CA ARG A 25 1.40 -0.16 -10.65
C ARG A 25 0.52 1.02 -10.99
N GLU A 26 -0.77 0.78 -11.17
CA GLU A 26 -1.74 1.84 -11.46
C GLU A 26 -1.81 2.88 -10.34
N ALA A 27 -1.82 2.42 -9.08
CA ALA A 27 -1.74 3.30 -7.91
C ALA A 27 -0.43 4.11 -7.89
N HIS A 28 0.71 3.47 -8.14
CA HIS A 28 2.01 4.16 -8.20
C HIS A 28 2.03 5.22 -9.30
N ASP A 29 1.56 4.90 -10.50
CA ASP A 29 1.53 5.81 -11.64
C ASP A 29 0.61 7.01 -11.38
N ARG A 30 -0.54 6.81 -10.71
CA ARG A 30 -1.41 7.90 -10.25
C ARG A 30 -0.70 8.78 -9.24
N LEU A 31 -0.09 8.20 -8.21
CA LEU A 31 0.65 8.95 -7.19
C LEU A 31 1.83 9.73 -7.78
N ALA A 32 2.54 9.15 -8.75
CA ALA A 32 3.64 9.80 -9.45
C ALA A 32 3.20 11.03 -10.26
N ARG A 33 1.94 11.07 -10.71
CA ARG A 33 1.32 12.24 -11.34
C ARG A 33 0.73 13.25 -10.34
N GLY A 34 0.77 12.93 -9.05
CA GLY A 34 0.12 13.72 -8.00
C GLY A 34 -1.39 13.47 -7.89
N ASP A 35 -1.92 12.46 -8.58
CA ASP A 35 -3.32 12.06 -8.47
C ASP A 35 -3.57 11.35 -7.14
N ARG A 36 -4.81 11.42 -6.64
CA ARG A 36 -5.23 10.68 -5.45
C ARG A 36 -5.55 9.23 -5.80
N VAL A 37 -5.17 8.31 -4.91
CA VAL A 37 -5.59 6.90 -4.93
C VAL A 37 -6.61 6.70 -3.82
N GLN A 38 -7.70 6.00 -4.12
CA GLN A 38 -8.78 5.80 -3.17
C GLN A 38 -8.35 4.87 -2.03
N HIS A 39 -8.78 5.16 -0.80
CA HIS A 39 -8.46 4.33 0.37
C HIS A 39 -8.91 2.87 0.23
N THR A 40 -9.95 2.61 -0.54
CA THR A 40 -10.40 1.24 -0.85
C THR A 40 -9.36 0.47 -1.66
N GLU A 41 -8.71 1.12 -2.62
CA GLU A 41 -7.62 0.54 -3.42
C GLU A 41 -6.38 0.33 -2.55
N LEU A 42 -5.97 1.34 -1.78
CA LEU A 42 -4.82 1.24 -0.86
C LEU A 42 -5.03 0.12 0.18
N GLY A 43 -6.23 0.03 0.74
CA GLY A 43 -6.60 -1.01 1.70
C GLY A 43 -6.68 -2.40 1.07
N TRP A 44 -7.14 -2.50 -0.17
CA TRP A 44 -7.10 -3.75 -0.93
C TRP A 44 -5.65 -4.19 -1.18
N MET A 45 -4.77 -3.29 -1.59
CA MET A 45 -3.36 -3.58 -1.87
C MET A 45 -2.62 -4.14 -0.64
N LEU A 46 -2.82 -3.53 0.54
CA LEU A 46 -2.24 -4.04 1.79
C LEU A 46 -2.74 -5.46 2.12
N LYS A 47 -4.06 -5.68 2.04
CA LYS A 47 -4.65 -6.99 2.33
C LYS A 47 -4.16 -8.04 1.35
N GLU A 48 -4.07 -7.70 0.08
CA GLU A 48 -3.68 -8.63 -0.96
C GLU A 48 -2.18 -8.94 -0.90
N ALA A 49 -1.32 -7.94 -0.65
CA ALA A 49 0.11 -8.15 -0.39
C ALA A 49 0.34 -9.07 0.82
N ALA A 50 -0.44 -8.92 1.89
CA ALA A 50 -0.38 -9.83 3.04
C ALA A 50 -0.81 -11.26 2.65
N ARG A 51 -1.95 -11.42 1.96
CA ARG A 51 -2.47 -12.73 1.51
C ARG A 51 -1.52 -13.46 0.57
N LYS A 52 -0.83 -12.74 -0.31
CA LYS A 52 0.12 -13.29 -1.26
C LYS A 52 1.52 -13.49 -0.68
N ASN A 53 1.68 -13.28 0.63
CA ASN A 53 2.93 -13.49 1.35
C ASN A 53 4.08 -12.59 0.85
N VAL A 54 3.75 -11.35 0.46
CA VAL A 54 4.72 -10.34 -0.01
C VAL A 54 5.46 -9.68 1.15
N TYR A 55 4.86 -9.65 2.34
CA TYR A 55 5.42 -8.95 3.51
C TYR A 55 6.78 -9.49 3.98
N PRO A 56 7.02 -10.82 4.04
CA PRO A 56 8.35 -11.32 4.36
C PRO A 56 9.40 -10.89 3.32
N ALA A 57 9.08 -10.91 2.03
CA ALA A 57 10.00 -10.46 0.98
C ALA A 57 10.37 -8.97 1.15
N LEU A 58 9.37 -8.13 1.43
CA LEU A 58 9.58 -6.72 1.73
C LEU A 58 10.47 -6.50 2.96
N ARG A 59 10.22 -7.24 4.05
CA ARG A 59 11.03 -7.16 5.27
C ARG A 59 12.47 -7.61 5.03
N THR A 60 12.68 -8.67 4.26
CA THR A 60 14.02 -9.17 3.91
C THR A 60 14.77 -8.18 3.04
N ARG A 61 14.11 -7.58 2.05
CA ARG A 61 14.75 -6.67 1.08
C ARG A 61 15.02 -5.28 1.65
N TYR A 62 14.07 -4.70 2.38
CA TYR A 62 14.12 -3.31 2.84
C TYR A 62 14.39 -3.16 4.34
N GLY A 63 14.31 -4.25 5.10
CA GLY A 63 14.41 -4.24 6.56
C GLY A 63 13.06 -3.97 7.25
N VAL A 64 12.98 -4.39 8.51
CA VAL A 64 11.74 -4.30 9.32
C VAL A 64 11.32 -2.84 9.55
N ALA A 65 12.27 -1.93 9.76
CA ALA A 65 11.99 -0.51 9.99
C ALA A 65 11.30 0.14 8.78
N ALA A 66 11.86 -0.04 7.57
CA ALA A 66 11.28 0.48 6.34
C ALA A 66 9.92 -0.16 6.02
N PHE A 67 9.77 -1.47 6.26
CA PHE A 67 8.48 -2.14 6.14
C PHE A 67 7.42 -1.53 7.08
N ASN A 68 7.77 -1.29 8.35
CA ASN A 68 6.84 -0.69 9.31
C ASN A 68 6.47 0.74 8.90
N GLU A 69 7.42 1.54 8.43
CA GLU A 69 7.16 2.88 7.90
C GLU A 69 6.21 2.84 6.70
N MET A 70 6.43 1.93 5.75
CA MET A 70 5.54 1.70 4.60
C MET A 70 4.11 1.41 5.03
N VAL A 71 3.90 0.49 5.98
CA VAL A 71 2.56 0.16 6.51
C VAL A 71 1.92 1.37 7.19
N LEU A 72 2.69 2.14 7.97
CA LEU A 72 2.19 3.32 8.66
C LEU A 72 1.78 4.44 7.70
N VAL A 73 2.56 4.68 6.64
CA VAL A 73 2.22 5.70 5.63
C VAL A 73 0.94 5.32 4.89
N LEU A 74 0.83 4.08 4.42
CA LEU A 74 -0.38 3.59 3.74
C LEU A 74 -1.59 3.62 4.68
N GLY A 75 -1.42 3.17 5.93
CA GLY A 75 -2.48 3.18 6.95
C GLY A 75 -2.97 4.60 7.26
N ARG A 76 -2.06 5.57 7.43
CA ARG A 76 -2.43 6.97 7.66
C ARG A 76 -3.19 7.57 6.50
N GLU A 77 -2.82 7.26 5.26
CA GLU A 77 -3.56 7.76 4.10
C GLU A 77 -4.96 7.14 4.02
N ILE A 78 -5.06 5.84 4.31
CA ILE A 78 -6.36 5.16 4.39
C ILE A 78 -7.23 5.81 5.47
N ASP A 79 -6.70 5.99 6.68
CA ASP A 79 -7.44 6.59 7.81
C ASP A 79 -7.82 8.05 7.54
N ARG A 80 -6.97 8.81 6.82
CA ARG A 80 -7.25 10.19 6.41
C ARG A 80 -8.47 10.28 5.48
N GLN A 81 -8.63 9.30 4.59
CA GLN A 81 -9.69 9.27 3.58
C GLN A 81 -10.93 8.49 4.02
N ALA A 82 -10.77 7.52 4.92
CA ALA A 82 -11.84 6.67 5.38
C ALA A 82 -12.88 7.52 6.13
N PRO A 83 -14.18 7.37 5.83
CA PRO A 83 -15.21 8.04 6.60
C PRO A 83 -15.13 7.56 8.05
N VAL A 84 -15.01 8.50 9.00
CA VAL A 84 -15.10 8.19 10.43
C VAL A 84 -16.44 7.49 10.65
N PRO A 85 -16.46 6.22 11.10
CA PRO A 85 -17.72 5.57 11.41
C PRO A 85 -18.43 6.42 12.46
N ALA A 86 -19.65 6.88 12.17
CA ALA A 86 -20.46 7.54 13.17
C ALA A 86 -20.57 6.56 14.35
N ARG A 87 -20.03 6.96 15.51
CA ARG A 87 -20.24 6.22 16.77
C ARG A 87 -21.74 6.17 17.00
N THR A 88 -22.38 5.05 16.69
CA THR A 88 -23.71 4.74 17.19
C THR A 88 -23.59 4.70 18.71
N ARG A 89 -24.23 5.69 19.35
CA ARG A 89 -24.39 5.77 20.81
C ARG A 89 -25.43 4.76 21.28
#